data_AF-A0A940QJT2-F1
#
_entry.id   AF-A0A940QJT2-F1
#
_cell.length_a   1.000
_cell.length_b   1.000
_cell.length_c   1.000
_cell.angle_alpha   90.00
_cell.angle_beta   90.00
_cell.angle_gamma   90.00
#
_symmetry.space_group_name_H-M   'P 1'
#
loop_
_entity.id
_entity.type
_entity.pdbx_description
1 polymer ?
#
loop_
_entity_poly.entity_id
_entity_poly.type
_entity_poly.pdbx_seq_one_letter_code
_entity_poly.pdbx_strand_id
1 'polypeptide(L)'
;MAEAENRSYSLDHKVACLRRIEVYAEPTTRVEALETHMSWVFLTDQHAYKLKKPVRHAFLDFSTLAARKTHCNEELRLNRRLAPDVYLDVVALTADASGRLALAGDGAPVEWLVKMRRLPRDRMLDAALSRGAVRDEKIAALAEVLSAFYASLAPIGMSLAEYRDRLARDVEACRAELRSPAHELASELFEGTAEGLCGFIARESGLLEARLQAGRIVEGHGDLRPEHVCLLERPVVIDCLEFNREFRVLDVADELAYLAMECAR
;
A
#
# COMPACT_ATOMS: atom_id res chain seq x y z
N MET A 1 -14.10 29.31 -12.09
CA MET A 1 -15.44 28.97 -11.53
C MET A 1 -15.50 27.58 -10.89
N ALA A 2 -14.68 26.60 -11.30
CA ALA A 2 -14.63 25.26 -10.67
C ALA A 2 -13.94 25.19 -9.29
N GLU A 3 -13.23 26.24 -8.85
CA GLU A 3 -12.49 26.26 -7.56
C GLU A 3 -13.32 26.77 -6.37
N ALA A 4 -14.50 27.36 -6.61
CA ALA A 4 -15.35 27.91 -5.55
C ALA A 4 -16.30 26.86 -4.92
N GLU A 5 -16.62 25.78 -5.63
CA GLU A 5 -17.62 24.78 -5.20
C GLU A 5 -17.08 23.76 -4.19
N ASN A 6 -15.76 23.60 -4.04
CA ASN A 6 -15.17 22.60 -3.14
C ASN A 6 -15.00 23.08 -1.69
N ARG A 7 -15.42 24.32 -1.34
CA ARG A 7 -15.33 24.84 0.03
C ARG A 7 -16.47 24.38 0.97
N SER A 8 -17.53 23.75 0.44
CA SER A 8 -18.70 23.36 1.26
C SER A 8 -18.55 22.01 1.97
N TYR A 9 -17.61 21.15 1.52
CA TYR A 9 -17.39 19.81 2.09
C TYR A 9 -15.93 19.61 2.50
N SER A 10 -15.56 20.19 3.64
CA SER A 10 -14.23 19.97 4.23
C SER A 10 -13.97 18.48 4.51
N LEU A 11 -12.69 18.11 4.66
CA LEU A 11 -12.32 16.75 5.07
C LEU A 11 -13.04 16.36 6.36
N ASP A 12 -13.04 17.24 7.36
CA ASP A 12 -13.69 17.00 8.65
C ASP A 12 -15.20 16.76 8.51
N HIS A 13 -15.88 17.52 7.65
CA HIS A 13 -17.31 17.31 7.38
C HIS A 13 -17.56 15.92 6.76
N LYS A 14 -16.72 15.50 5.80
CA LYS A 14 -16.80 14.17 5.19
C LYS A 14 -16.53 13.06 6.19
N VAL A 15 -15.49 13.20 7.03
CA VAL A 15 -15.13 12.23 8.07
C VAL A 15 -16.24 12.12 9.12
N ALA A 16 -16.83 13.24 9.54
CA ALA A 16 -17.94 13.25 10.48
C ALA A 16 -19.17 12.54 9.91
N CYS A 17 -19.46 12.74 8.61
CA CYS A 17 -20.51 12.01 7.91
C CYS A 17 -20.24 10.50 7.91
N LEU A 18 -19.06 10.07 7.44
CA LEU A 18 -18.68 8.67 7.31
C LEU A 18 -18.55 7.93 8.65
N ARG A 19 -18.52 8.61 9.80
CA ARG A 19 -18.58 7.96 11.13
C ARG A 19 -19.99 7.49 11.52
N ARG A 20 -21.03 7.87 10.77
CA ARG A 20 -22.41 7.57 11.09
C ARG A 20 -22.86 6.26 10.44
N ILE A 21 -23.55 5.41 11.18
CA ILE A 21 -24.03 4.12 10.68
C ILE A 21 -25.03 4.28 9.53
N GLU A 22 -25.84 5.35 9.53
CA GLU A 22 -26.91 5.56 8.55
C GLU A 22 -26.40 5.89 7.13
N VAL A 23 -25.11 6.17 6.99
CA VAL A 23 -24.48 6.45 5.69
C VAL A 23 -24.26 5.19 4.87
N TYR A 24 -24.21 4.03 5.53
CA TYR A 24 -23.92 2.75 4.92
C TYR A 24 -25.21 2.01 4.59
N ALA A 25 -25.29 1.45 3.38
CA ALA A 25 -26.47 0.71 2.94
C ALA A 25 -26.60 -0.64 3.65
N GLU A 26 -25.47 -1.25 4.05
CA GLU A 26 -25.48 -2.46 4.83
C GLU A 26 -25.86 -2.21 6.30
N PRO A 27 -26.58 -3.14 6.95
CA PRO A 27 -26.81 -3.09 8.38
C PRO A 27 -25.47 -3.03 9.13
N THR A 28 -25.26 -1.95 9.89
CA THR A 28 -24.03 -1.68 10.64
C THR A 28 -24.38 -1.20 12.03
N THR A 29 -23.82 -1.85 13.05
CA THR A 29 -24.03 -1.51 14.46
C THR A 29 -23.05 -0.44 14.94
N ARG A 30 -21.85 -0.39 14.36
CA ARG A 30 -20.80 0.58 14.70
C ARG A 30 -19.90 0.86 13.51
N VAL A 31 -19.41 2.09 13.43
CA VAL A 31 -18.31 2.47 12.55
C VAL A 31 -17.08 2.81 13.39
N GLU A 32 -15.99 2.09 13.15
CA GLU A 32 -14.67 2.44 13.67
C GLU A 32 -13.90 3.23 12.61
N ALA A 33 -13.40 4.40 12.95
CA ALA A 33 -12.65 5.24 12.04
C ALA A 33 -11.17 5.24 12.44
N LEU A 34 -10.33 4.71 11.57
CA LEU A 34 -8.88 4.65 11.71
C LEU A 34 -8.23 5.71 10.83
N GLU A 35 -7.36 6.51 11.41
CA GLU A 35 -6.59 7.51 10.69
C GLU A 35 -5.19 6.99 10.40
N THR A 36 -4.76 7.09 9.14
CA THR A 36 -3.36 6.88 8.74
C THR A 36 -2.74 8.19 8.31
N HIS A 37 -1.46 8.21 7.96
CA HIS A 37 -0.80 9.42 7.46
C HIS A 37 -1.53 10.03 6.24
N MET A 38 -2.02 9.18 5.33
CA MET A 38 -2.56 9.61 4.03
C MET A 38 -4.06 9.32 3.83
N SER A 39 -4.69 8.58 4.75
CA SER A 39 -6.07 8.13 4.56
C SER A 39 -6.86 8.07 5.87
N TRP A 40 -8.18 7.96 5.73
CA TRP A 40 -9.09 7.48 6.75
C TRP A 40 -9.66 6.14 6.30
N VAL A 41 -9.78 5.18 7.22
CA VAL A 41 -10.44 3.89 6.98
C VAL A 41 -11.61 3.76 7.93
N PHE A 42 -12.81 3.58 7.38
CA PHE A 42 -14.05 3.40 8.14
C PHE A 42 -14.45 1.93 8.10
N LEU A 43 -14.35 1.25 9.23
CA LEU A 43 -14.69 -0.15 9.39
C LEU A 43 -16.14 -0.28 9.88
N THR A 44 -17.00 -0.81 9.02
CA THR A 44 -18.35 -1.27 9.36
C THR A 44 -18.30 -2.72 9.84
N ASP A 45 -19.44 -3.35 10.11
CA ASP A 45 -19.46 -4.75 10.55
C ASP A 45 -18.94 -5.71 9.46
N GLN A 46 -19.14 -5.36 8.18
CA GLN A 46 -18.82 -6.24 7.04
C GLN A 46 -17.80 -5.64 6.05
N HIS A 47 -17.64 -4.31 6.04
CA HIS A 47 -16.83 -3.61 5.05
C HIS A 47 -15.81 -2.66 5.69
N ALA A 48 -14.85 -2.26 4.88
CA ALA A 48 -13.94 -1.17 5.14
C ALA A 48 -14.02 -0.17 3.98
N TYR A 49 -14.07 1.12 4.29
CA TYR A 49 -14.12 2.19 3.29
C TYR A 49 -12.92 3.10 3.47
N LYS A 50 -12.04 3.18 2.46
CA LYS A 50 -10.82 3.99 2.53
C LYS A 50 -11.01 5.30 1.78
N LEU A 51 -10.89 6.41 2.50
CA LEU A 51 -10.89 7.77 1.97
C LEU A 51 -9.45 8.30 1.97
N LYS A 52 -9.01 8.87 0.85
CA LYS A 52 -7.69 9.50 0.72
C LYS A 52 -7.74 10.97 1.16
N LYS A 53 -6.80 11.40 2.00
CA LYS A 53 -6.72 12.80 2.46
C LYS A 53 -6.29 13.70 1.28
N PRO A 54 -6.77 14.96 1.20
CA PRO A 54 -6.42 15.89 0.14
C PRO A 54 -5.01 16.49 0.35
N VAL A 55 -3.98 15.65 0.30
CA VAL A 55 -2.58 16.01 0.55
C VAL A 55 -1.75 15.96 -0.72
N ARG A 56 -0.62 16.67 -0.73
CA ARG A 56 0.39 16.60 -1.79
C ARG A 56 1.78 16.50 -1.17
N HIS A 57 2.51 15.46 -1.53
CA HIS A 57 3.88 15.18 -1.13
C HIS A 57 4.76 15.05 -2.39
N ALA A 58 6.07 14.87 -2.23
CA ALA A 58 7.02 14.82 -3.35
C ALA A 58 6.71 13.70 -4.37
N PHE A 59 6.18 12.57 -3.91
CA PHE A 59 5.91 11.37 -4.70
C PHE A 59 4.41 11.04 -4.82
N LEU A 60 3.54 11.94 -4.36
CA LEU A 60 2.11 11.67 -4.24
C LEU A 60 1.26 12.94 -4.34
N ASP A 61 0.21 12.93 -5.16
CA ASP A 61 -0.75 14.03 -5.26
C ASP A 61 -2.20 13.54 -5.15
N PHE A 62 -2.83 13.81 -4.01
CA PHE A 62 -4.25 13.62 -3.73
C PHE A 62 -5.01 14.94 -3.62
N SER A 63 -4.42 16.07 -4.01
CA SER A 63 -4.99 17.41 -3.77
C SER A 63 -6.34 17.62 -4.46
N THR A 64 -6.54 17.02 -5.64
CA THR A 64 -7.79 17.16 -6.41
C THR A 64 -8.69 15.94 -6.27
N LEU A 65 -10.01 16.15 -6.39
CA LEU A 65 -11.00 15.06 -6.40
C LEU A 65 -10.74 14.07 -7.55
N ALA A 66 -10.36 14.57 -8.72
CA ALA A 66 -10.01 13.76 -9.88
C ALA A 66 -8.78 12.88 -9.60
N ALA A 67 -7.73 13.43 -9.00
CA ALA A 67 -6.55 12.66 -8.61
C ALA A 67 -6.89 11.55 -7.63
N ARG A 68 -7.72 11.84 -6.61
CA ARG A 68 -8.19 10.81 -5.66
C ARG A 68 -9.03 9.73 -6.33
N LYS A 69 -9.89 10.07 -7.30
CA LYS A 69 -10.62 9.08 -8.11
C LYS A 69 -9.65 8.15 -8.83
N THR A 70 -8.67 8.71 -9.54
CA THR A 70 -7.67 7.92 -10.28
C THR A 70 -6.94 6.95 -9.35
N HIS A 71 -6.48 7.43 -8.19
CA HIS A 71 -5.73 6.60 -7.26
C HIS A 71 -6.60 5.57 -6.53
N CYS A 72 -7.89 5.84 -6.27
CA CYS A 72 -8.82 4.80 -5.78
C CYS A 72 -8.98 3.67 -6.81
N ASN A 73 -9.06 4.01 -8.10
CA ASN A 73 -9.14 3.01 -9.16
C ASN A 73 -7.83 2.22 -9.32
N GLU A 74 -6.68 2.89 -9.21
CA GLU A 74 -5.39 2.20 -9.24
C GLU A 74 -5.19 1.28 -8.03
N GLU A 75 -5.59 1.71 -6.83
CA GLU A 75 -5.56 0.86 -5.64
C GLU A 75 -6.46 -0.38 -5.83
N LEU A 76 -7.69 -0.19 -6.32
CA LEU A 76 -8.61 -1.29 -6.64
C LEU A 76 -7.98 -2.26 -7.66
N ARG A 77 -7.41 -1.74 -8.75
CA ARG A 77 -6.79 -2.52 -9.82
C ARG A 77 -5.60 -3.34 -9.31
N LEU A 78 -4.70 -2.70 -8.57
CA LEU A 78 -3.46 -3.32 -8.10
C LEU A 78 -3.72 -4.39 -7.04
N ASN A 79 -4.63 -4.13 -6.11
CA ASN A 79 -4.87 -5.04 -4.99
C ASN A 79 -5.75 -6.23 -5.36
N ARG A 80 -6.62 -6.12 -6.38
CA ARG A 80 -7.38 -7.28 -6.89
C ARG A 80 -6.50 -8.42 -7.42
N ARG A 81 -5.21 -8.17 -7.69
CA ARG A 81 -4.24 -9.21 -8.09
C ARG A 81 -4.00 -10.24 -6.97
N LEU A 82 -4.04 -9.81 -5.71
CA LEU A 82 -3.77 -10.65 -4.54
C LEU A 82 -4.96 -10.76 -3.55
N ALA A 83 -5.97 -9.91 -3.70
CA ALA A 83 -7.15 -9.87 -2.85
C ALA A 83 -8.43 -9.50 -3.62
N PRO A 84 -8.80 -10.26 -4.68
CA PRO A 84 -9.94 -9.94 -5.56
C PRO A 84 -11.28 -9.86 -4.80
N ASP A 85 -11.46 -10.72 -3.80
CA ASP A 85 -12.69 -10.76 -2.99
C ASP A 85 -12.68 -9.76 -1.83
N VAL A 86 -11.56 -9.08 -1.60
CA VAL A 86 -11.44 -8.03 -0.58
C VAL A 86 -11.69 -6.67 -1.21
N TYR A 87 -11.10 -6.36 -2.37
CA TYR A 87 -11.24 -5.07 -3.02
C TYR A 87 -12.47 -5.04 -3.94
N LEU A 88 -13.57 -4.51 -3.43
CA LEU A 88 -14.91 -4.68 -4.01
C LEU A 88 -15.24 -3.63 -5.06
N ASP A 89 -15.04 -2.34 -4.78
CA ASP A 89 -15.41 -1.27 -5.71
C ASP A 89 -14.78 0.10 -5.35
N VAL A 90 -14.93 1.09 -6.24
CA VAL A 90 -14.73 2.51 -5.94
C VAL A 90 -16.09 3.20 -5.88
N VAL A 91 -16.47 3.68 -4.70
CA VAL A 91 -17.76 4.31 -4.45
C VAL A 91 -17.61 5.82 -4.23
N ALA A 92 -18.60 6.60 -4.66
CA ALA A 92 -18.64 8.04 -4.43
C ALA A 92 -19.30 8.36 -3.09
N LEU A 93 -18.77 9.33 -2.36
CA LEU A 93 -19.57 10.12 -1.43
C LEU A 93 -20.16 11.28 -2.24
N THR A 94 -21.48 11.41 -2.25
CA THR A 94 -22.20 12.38 -3.06
C THR A 94 -22.91 13.41 -2.19
N ALA A 95 -23.08 14.62 -2.70
CA ALA A 95 -23.94 15.64 -2.13
C ALA A 95 -25.17 15.87 -3.02
N ASP A 96 -26.36 15.79 -2.43
CA ASP A 96 -27.60 16.15 -3.13
C ASP A 96 -27.81 17.67 -3.19
N ALA A 97 -28.90 18.11 -3.84
CA ALA A 97 -29.24 19.53 -3.99
C ALA A 97 -29.46 20.26 -2.65
N SER A 98 -29.73 19.54 -1.56
CA SER A 98 -29.85 20.09 -0.20
C SER A 98 -28.53 20.13 0.57
N GLY A 99 -27.46 19.63 -0.04
CA GLY A 99 -26.13 19.50 0.56
C GLY A 99 -25.99 18.33 1.53
N ARG A 100 -26.96 17.41 1.56
CA ARG A 100 -26.88 16.20 2.37
C ARG A 100 -25.94 15.21 1.70
N LEU A 101 -25.03 14.67 2.50
CA LEU A 101 -24.07 13.67 2.07
C LEU A 101 -24.66 12.25 2.15
N ALA A 102 -24.42 11.47 1.10
CA ALA A 102 -24.81 10.06 1.03
C ALA A 102 -23.74 9.25 0.28
N LEU A 103 -23.49 8.02 0.73
CA LEU A 103 -22.61 7.10 0.04
C LEU A 103 -23.35 6.46 -1.14
N ALA A 104 -22.75 6.51 -2.33
CA ALA A 104 -23.33 6.03 -3.58
C ALA A 104 -24.74 6.61 -3.87
N GLY A 105 -25.00 7.86 -3.49
CA GLY A 105 -26.25 8.55 -3.80
C GLY A 105 -26.27 9.13 -5.22
N ASP A 106 -27.42 9.71 -5.60
CA ASP A 106 -27.65 10.30 -6.94
C ASP A 106 -27.08 11.72 -7.10
N GLY A 107 -26.40 12.23 -6.08
CA GLY A 107 -25.85 13.59 -6.05
C GLY A 107 -24.52 13.75 -6.78
N ALA A 108 -23.96 14.95 -6.74
CA ALA A 108 -22.62 15.21 -7.30
C ALA A 108 -21.54 14.57 -6.41
N PRO A 109 -20.55 13.83 -6.96
CA PRO A 109 -19.44 13.30 -6.18
C PRO A 109 -18.64 14.41 -5.51
N VAL A 110 -18.49 14.31 -4.18
CA VAL A 110 -17.64 15.19 -3.38
C VAL A 110 -16.41 14.46 -2.84
N GLU A 111 -16.42 13.12 -2.85
CA GLU A 111 -15.27 12.28 -2.52
C GLU A 111 -15.37 10.89 -3.19
N TRP A 112 -14.23 10.21 -3.33
CA TRP A 112 -14.16 8.81 -3.75
C TRP A 112 -13.54 7.95 -2.66
N LEU A 113 -14.10 6.75 -2.46
CA LEU A 113 -13.65 5.79 -1.48
C LEU A 113 -13.43 4.42 -2.12
N VAL A 114 -12.41 3.70 -1.67
CA VAL A 114 -12.26 2.27 -1.99
C VAL A 114 -13.11 1.47 -1.01
N LYS A 115 -14.08 0.71 -1.51
CA LYS A 115 -14.90 -0.22 -0.75
C LYS A 115 -14.23 -1.58 -0.71
N MET A 116 -14.03 -2.10 0.49
CA MET A 116 -13.37 -3.37 0.75
C MET A 116 -14.21 -4.24 1.68
N ARG A 117 -14.02 -5.56 1.63
CA ARG A 117 -14.48 -6.48 2.68
C ARG A 117 -13.64 -6.24 3.93
N ARG A 118 -14.28 -6.16 5.11
CA ARG A 118 -13.55 -6.06 6.37
C ARG A 118 -12.82 -7.36 6.64
N LEU A 119 -11.52 -7.27 6.90
CA LEU A 119 -10.71 -8.42 7.29
C LEU A 119 -10.69 -8.58 8.81
N PRO A 120 -10.69 -9.82 9.32
CA PRO A 120 -10.61 -10.09 10.75
C PRO A 120 -9.23 -9.71 11.30
N ARG A 121 -9.18 -8.69 12.16
CA ARG A 121 -7.94 -8.11 12.69
C ARG A 121 -7.05 -9.14 13.39
N ASP A 122 -7.66 -10.08 14.11
CA ASP A 122 -6.98 -11.16 14.81
C ASP A 122 -6.25 -12.14 13.87
N ARG A 123 -6.61 -12.18 12.58
CA ARG A 123 -5.95 -13.04 11.58
C ARG A 123 -4.92 -12.31 10.72
N MET A 124 -4.70 -11.02 10.93
CA MET A 124 -3.61 -10.31 10.26
C MET A 124 -2.26 -10.87 10.76
N LEU A 125 -1.26 -10.94 9.89
CA LEU A 125 0.02 -11.60 10.18
C LEU A 125 0.79 -10.87 11.29
N ASP A 126 0.79 -9.54 11.31
CA ASP A 126 1.35 -8.73 12.40
C ASP A 126 0.70 -9.06 13.77
N ALA A 127 -0.62 -9.22 13.81
CA ALA A 127 -1.36 -9.59 15.02
C ALA A 127 -1.08 -11.03 15.44
N ALA A 128 -0.90 -11.95 14.49
CA ALA A 128 -0.53 -13.33 14.77
C ALA A 128 0.90 -13.44 15.30
N LEU A 129 1.85 -12.69 14.72
CA LEU A 129 3.24 -12.60 15.18
C LEU A 129 3.31 -12.08 16.61
N SER A 130 2.60 -10.99 16.90
CA SER A 130 2.53 -10.39 18.24
C SER A 130 2.03 -11.34 19.33
N ARG A 131 1.28 -12.40 18.96
CA ARG A 131 0.75 -13.41 19.88
C ARG A 131 1.52 -14.74 19.84
N GLY A 132 2.55 -14.87 19.01
CA GLY A 132 3.23 -16.15 18.78
C GLY A 132 2.32 -17.24 18.19
N ALA A 133 1.29 -16.84 17.44
CA ALA A 133 0.23 -17.72 16.93
C ALA A 133 0.38 -18.05 15.44
N VAL A 134 1.54 -17.73 14.84
CA VAL A 134 1.85 -18.06 13.45
C VAL A 134 2.13 -19.55 13.35
N ARG A 135 1.49 -20.22 12.40
CA ARG A 135 1.68 -21.65 12.13
C ARG A 135 2.39 -21.82 10.80
N ASP A 136 3.29 -22.79 10.72
CA ASP A 136 4.08 -23.08 9.52
C ASP A 136 3.19 -23.34 8.29
N GLU A 137 2.04 -24.00 8.48
CA GLU A 137 1.12 -24.27 7.37
C GLU A 137 0.53 -22.97 6.79
N LYS A 138 0.36 -21.93 7.61
CA LYS A 138 -0.13 -20.62 7.14
C LYS A 138 0.96 -19.84 6.39
N ILE A 139 2.21 -19.99 6.79
CA ILE A 139 3.35 -19.40 6.07
C ILE A 139 3.59 -20.12 4.75
N ALA A 140 3.49 -21.45 4.72
CA ALA A 140 3.57 -22.22 3.48
C ALA A 140 2.48 -21.79 2.48
N ALA A 141 1.22 -21.67 2.93
CA ALA A 141 0.13 -21.18 2.09
C ALA A 141 0.35 -19.75 1.57
N LEU A 142 0.94 -18.87 2.39
CA LEU A 142 1.31 -17.50 1.96
C LEU A 142 2.41 -17.55 0.90
N ALA A 143 3.44 -18.36 1.11
CA ALA A 143 4.55 -18.53 0.17
C ALA A 143 4.05 -19.07 -1.18
N GLU A 144 3.08 -19.99 -1.20
CA GLU A 144 2.43 -20.46 -2.43
C GLU A 144 1.70 -19.34 -3.17
N VAL A 145 0.89 -18.54 -2.45
CA VAL A 145 0.17 -17.39 -3.03
C VAL A 145 1.15 -16.38 -3.65
N LEU A 146 2.18 -15.99 -2.90
CA LEU A 146 3.18 -15.03 -3.36
C LEU A 146 4.01 -15.59 -4.52
N SER A 147 4.42 -16.85 -4.47
CA SER A 147 5.18 -17.50 -5.55
C SER A 147 4.38 -17.53 -6.85
N ALA A 148 3.09 -17.90 -6.78
CA ALA A 148 2.19 -17.88 -7.93
C ALA A 148 1.98 -16.46 -8.48
N PHE A 149 1.83 -15.47 -7.58
CA PHE A 149 1.71 -14.07 -7.97
C PHE A 149 2.95 -13.59 -8.74
N TYR A 150 4.16 -13.73 -8.17
CA TYR A 150 5.39 -13.29 -8.84
C TYR A 150 5.67 -14.03 -10.14
N ALA A 151 5.36 -15.33 -10.21
CA ALA A 151 5.50 -16.12 -11.43
C ALA A 151 4.55 -15.66 -12.56
N SER A 152 3.43 -15.02 -12.20
CA SER A 152 2.45 -14.50 -13.17
C SER A 152 2.79 -13.11 -13.73
N LEU A 153 3.75 -12.39 -13.11
CA LEU A 153 4.09 -11.03 -13.50
C LEU A 153 5.01 -11.01 -14.73
N ALA A 154 4.79 -10.03 -15.59
CA ALA A 154 5.70 -9.78 -16.71
C ALA A 154 7.03 -9.21 -16.20
N PRO A 155 8.17 -9.77 -16.64
CA PRO A 155 9.48 -9.19 -16.33
C PRO A 155 9.62 -7.78 -16.91
N ILE A 156 10.28 -6.90 -16.16
CA ILE A 156 10.65 -5.56 -16.60
C ILE A 156 12.08 -5.62 -17.13
N GLY A 157 12.22 -5.36 -18.43
CA GLY A 157 13.52 -5.34 -19.09
C GLY A 157 14.38 -4.17 -18.61
N MET A 158 15.61 -4.50 -18.20
CA MET A 158 16.61 -3.54 -17.73
C MET A 158 18.01 -4.10 -18.03
N SER A 159 18.95 -3.25 -18.42
CA SER A 159 20.36 -3.65 -18.55
C SER A 159 21.01 -3.82 -17.18
N LEU A 160 22.10 -4.60 -17.12
CA LEU A 160 22.87 -4.76 -15.88
C LEU A 160 23.39 -3.42 -15.34
N ALA A 161 23.80 -2.50 -16.22
CA ALA A 161 24.27 -1.18 -15.83
C ALA A 161 23.16 -0.37 -15.16
N GLU A 162 21.98 -0.30 -15.79
CA GLU A 162 20.82 0.39 -15.22
C GLU A 162 20.40 -0.19 -13.86
N TYR A 163 20.42 -1.52 -13.71
CA TYR A 163 20.04 -2.17 -12.45
C TYR A 163 21.03 -1.88 -11.33
N ARG A 164 22.34 -1.97 -11.62
CA ARG A 164 23.39 -1.63 -10.66
C ARG A 164 23.35 -0.16 -10.25
N ASP A 165 23.18 0.72 -11.23
CA ASP A 165 23.08 2.16 -10.97
C ASP A 165 21.85 2.49 -10.12
N ARG A 166 20.74 1.79 -10.34
CA ARG A 166 19.54 1.92 -9.52
C ARG A 166 19.80 1.51 -8.07
N LEU A 167 20.31 0.31 -7.84
CA LEU A 167 20.62 -0.18 -6.48
C LEU A 167 21.61 0.74 -5.76
N ALA A 168 22.66 1.22 -6.47
CA ALA A 168 23.63 2.14 -5.89
C ALA A 168 23.01 3.49 -5.53
N ARG A 169 22.10 4.02 -6.37
CA ARG A 169 21.34 5.23 -6.05
C ARG A 169 20.43 5.05 -4.85
N ASP A 170 19.76 3.91 -4.74
CA ASP A 170 18.87 3.61 -3.60
C ASP A 170 19.67 3.55 -2.29
N VAL A 171 20.84 2.89 -2.30
CA VAL A 171 21.76 2.86 -1.15
C VAL A 171 22.24 4.28 -0.78
N GLU A 172 22.68 5.08 -1.75
CA GLU A 172 23.17 6.44 -1.45
C GLU A 172 22.04 7.38 -1.02
N ALA A 173 20.81 7.20 -1.53
CA ALA A 173 19.64 7.95 -1.08
C ALA A 173 19.32 7.65 0.39
N CYS A 174 19.30 6.36 0.78
CA CYS A 174 19.15 5.97 2.18
C CYS A 174 20.29 6.52 3.05
N ARG A 175 21.54 6.42 2.58
CA ARG A 175 22.72 6.93 3.28
C ARG A 175 22.64 8.44 3.50
N ALA A 176 22.24 9.20 2.47
CA ALA A 176 22.09 10.65 2.54
C ALA A 176 20.98 11.05 3.52
N GLU A 177 19.85 10.33 3.53
CA GLU A 177 18.76 10.56 4.48
C GLU A 177 19.22 10.29 5.91
N LEU A 178 19.90 9.18 6.17
CA LEU A 178 20.39 8.82 7.52
C LEU A 178 21.46 9.77 8.07
N ARG A 179 22.16 10.52 7.20
CA ARG A 179 23.07 11.62 7.60
C ARG A 179 22.33 12.86 8.08
N SER A 180 21.03 12.97 7.83
CA SER A 180 20.25 14.12 8.29
C SER A 180 20.34 14.23 9.81
N PRO A 181 20.75 15.40 10.35
CA PRO A 181 20.82 15.61 11.80
C PRO A 181 19.48 15.38 12.51
N ALA A 182 18.36 15.43 11.77
CA ALA A 182 17.02 15.17 12.31
C ALA A 182 16.84 13.76 12.88
N HIS A 183 17.65 12.78 12.46
CA HIS A 183 17.55 11.39 12.94
C HIS A 183 18.41 11.12 14.17
N GLU A 184 19.34 12.02 14.53
CA GLU A 184 20.26 11.85 15.67
C GLU A 184 21.04 10.52 15.65
N LEU A 185 21.32 9.99 14.45
CA LEU A 185 22.03 8.72 14.27
C LEU A 185 23.54 8.92 14.14
N ALA A 186 24.32 8.12 14.87
CA ALA A 186 25.77 8.07 14.72
C ALA A 186 26.14 7.46 13.35
N SER A 187 27.02 8.13 12.60
CA SER A 187 27.40 7.74 11.24
C SER A 187 27.93 6.30 11.14
N GLU A 188 28.63 5.85 12.19
CA GLU A 188 29.24 4.53 12.30
C GLU A 188 28.21 3.40 12.22
N LEU A 189 26.92 3.68 12.48
CA LEU A 189 25.83 2.71 12.41
C LEU A 189 25.46 2.32 10.97
N PHE A 190 25.67 3.19 9.99
CA PHE A 190 25.20 2.97 8.62
C PHE A 190 26.27 3.15 7.54
N GLU A 191 27.34 3.91 7.80
CA GLU A 191 28.37 4.18 6.79
C GLU A 191 29.03 2.89 6.30
N GLY A 192 29.45 2.00 7.22
CA GLY A 192 30.05 0.72 6.86
C GLY A 192 29.09 -0.21 6.10
N THR A 193 27.80 -0.18 6.45
CA THR A 193 26.76 -0.94 5.74
C THR A 193 26.56 -0.42 4.33
N ALA A 194 26.46 0.90 4.15
CA ALA A 194 26.30 1.52 2.84
C ALA A 194 27.50 1.24 1.92
N GLU A 195 28.73 1.36 2.45
CA GLU A 195 29.96 1.02 1.72
C GLU A 195 30.02 -0.48 1.35
N GLY A 196 29.63 -1.35 2.28
CA GLY A 196 29.52 -2.79 2.05
C GLY A 196 28.55 -3.13 0.92
N LEU A 197 27.37 -2.51 0.90
CA LEU A 197 26.35 -2.69 -0.13
C LEU A 197 26.82 -2.19 -1.50
N CYS A 198 27.37 -0.97 -1.57
CA CYS A 198 27.95 -0.44 -2.82
C CYS A 198 29.07 -1.35 -3.35
N GLY A 199 29.94 -1.84 -2.46
CA GLY A 199 30.99 -2.80 -2.80
C GLY A 199 30.43 -4.14 -3.29
N PHE A 200 29.36 -4.65 -2.68
CA PHE A 200 28.67 -5.86 -3.13
C PHE A 200 28.07 -5.67 -4.53
N ILE A 201 27.33 -4.58 -4.77
CA ILE A 201 26.74 -4.25 -6.08
C ILE A 201 27.82 -4.15 -7.17
N ALA A 202 29.01 -3.65 -6.81
CA ALA A 202 30.13 -3.54 -7.75
C ALA A 202 30.75 -4.91 -8.10
N ARG A 203 30.96 -5.77 -7.10
CA ARG A 203 31.66 -7.06 -7.27
C ARG A 203 30.75 -8.16 -7.81
N GLU A 204 29.50 -8.22 -7.36
CA GLU A 204 28.58 -9.34 -7.62
C GLU A 204 27.73 -9.16 -8.89
N SER A 205 28.34 -8.63 -9.94
CA SER A 205 27.66 -8.37 -11.22
C SER A 205 27.02 -9.63 -11.82
N GLY A 206 27.67 -10.80 -11.67
CA GLY A 206 27.15 -12.07 -12.17
C GLY A 206 25.87 -12.52 -11.47
N LEU A 207 25.72 -12.25 -10.16
CA LEU A 207 24.49 -12.56 -9.43
C LEU A 207 23.34 -11.67 -9.90
N LEU A 208 23.59 -10.36 -10.03
CA LEU A 208 22.59 -9.40 -10.50
C LEU A 208 22.17 -9.66 -11.95
N GLU A 209 23.11 -10.01 -12.82
CA GLU A 209 22.81 -10.40 -14.20
C GLU A 209 21.96 -11.67 -14.25
N ALA A 210 22.27 -12.68 -13.43
CA ALA A 210 21.46 -13.90 -13.35
C ALA A 210 20.01 -13.61 -12.93
N ARG A 211 19.77 -12.63 -12.04
CA ARG A 211 18.41 -12.17 -11.68
C ARG A 211 17.68 -11.57 -12.88
N LEU A 212 18.34 -10.70 -13.65
CA LEU A 212 17.78 -10.09 -14.86
C LEU A 212 17.43 -11.15 -15.91
N GLN A 213 18.35 -12.07 -16.20
CA GLN A 213 18.14 -13.16 -17.17
C GLN A 213 17.02 -14.11 -16.75
N ALA A 214 16.84 -14.32 -15.45
CA ALA A 214 15.75 -15.11 -14.90
C ALA A 214 14.41 -14.34 -14.81
N GLY A 215 14.33 -13.11 -15.33
CA GLY A 215 13.11 -12.30 -15.38
C GLY A 215 12.59 -11.90 -14.00
N ARG A 216 13.50 -11.63 -13.05
CA ARG A 216 13.14 -11.47 -11.63
C ARG A 216 12.82 -10.05 -11.19
N ILE A 217 13.00 -9.08 -12.08
CA ILE A 217 12.58 -7.69 -11.86
C ILE A 217 11.17 -7.54 -12.39
N VAL A 218 10.22 -7.18 -11.53
CA VAL A 218 8.78 -7.18 -11.82
C VAL A 218 8.09 -5.97 -11.19
N GLU A 219 6.85 -5.70 -11.59
CA GLU A 219 5.98 -4.74 -10.89
C GLU A 219 5.20 -5.45 -9.76
N GLY A 220 5.86 -5.61 -8.62
CA GLY A 220 5.39 -6.33 -7.43
C GLY A 220 4.38 -5.56 -6.57
N HIS A 221 4.46 -5.74 -5.25
CA HIS A 221 3.59 -5.08 -4.28
C HIS A 221 4.09 -3.67 -3.91
N GLY A 222 5.40 -3.51 -3.77
CA GLY A 222 6.13 -2.28 -3.48
C GLY A 222 6.21 -1.87 -2.01
N ASP A 223 5.55 -2.62 -1.10
CA ASP A 223 5.58 -2.38 0.35
C ASP A 223 4.97 -3.56 1.13
N LEU A 224 5.48 -4.77 0.89
CA LEU A 224 4.89 -5.98 1.48
C LEU A 224 5.28 -6.12 2.95
N ARG A 225 4.32 -5.90 3.87
CA ARG A 225 4.52 -5.93 5.32
C ARG A 225 3.57 -6.92 6.03
N PRO A 226 3.85 -7.34 7.27
CA PRO A 226 2.98 -8.25 8.03
C PRO A 226 1.54 -7.72 8.22
N GLU A 227 1.36 -6.43 8.44
CA GLU A 227 0.04 -5.80 8.56
C GLU A 227 -0.78 -5.79 7.26
N HIS A 228 -0.13 -6.10 6.12
CA HIS A 228 -0.76 -6.21 4.80
C HIS A 228 -1.21 -7.64 4.48
N VAL A 229 -0.91 -8.63 5.34
CA VAL A 229 -1.22 -10.03 5.10
C VAL A 229 -2.30 -10.52 6.07
N CYS A 230 -3.38 -11.11 5.56
CA CYS A 230 -4.40 -11.76 6.38
C CYS A 230 -4.38 -13.28 6.17
N LEU A 231 -4.18 -14.02 7.26
CA LEU A 231 -4.03 -15.48 7.31
C LEU A 231 -5.38 -16.21 7.30
N LEU A 232 -6.20 -15.92 6.29
CA LEU A 232 -7.42 -16.68 6.00
C LEU A 232 -7.10 -18.12 5.56
N GLU A 233 -8.11 -18.91 5.17
CA GLU A 233 -7.88 -20.24 4.60
C GLU A 233 -6.96 -20.17 3.39
N ARG A 234 -7.30 -19.29 2.43
CA ARG A 234 -6.39 -18.78 1.41
C ARG A 234 -5.89 -17.39 1.85
N PRO A 235 -4.58 -17.21 2.11
CA PRO A 235 -4.06 -15.90 2.50
C PRO A 235 -4.38 -14.82 1.46
N VAL A 236 -4.64 -13.62 1.94
CA VAL A 236 -4.85 -12.43 1.10
C VAL A 236 -3.82 -11.38 1.49
N VAL A 237 -3.35 -10.65 0.48
CA VAL A 237 -2.37 -9.56 0.64
C VAL A 237 -3.03 -8.28 0.12
N ILE A 238 -3.02 -7.24 0.94
CA ILE A 238 -3.70 -5.97 0.70
C ILE A 238 -2.71 -4.80 0.73
N ASP A 239 -3.16 -3.60 0.40
CA ASP A 239 -2.38 -2.36 0.47
C ASP A 239 -1.11 -2.31 -0.41
N CYS A 240 -1.21 -2.89 -1.61
CA CYS A 240 -0.23 -2.70 -2.67
C CYS A 240 -0.10 -1.21 -3.00
N LEU A 241 1.15 -0.73 -3.02
CA LEU A 241 1.49 0.70 -3.13
C LEU A 241 0.96 1.28 -4.44
N GLU A 242 -0.04 2.15 -4.41
CA GLU A 242 -0.75 2.59 -5.62
C GLU A 242 -0.14 3.80 -6.32
N PHE A 243 0.52 4.69 -5.57
CA PHE A 243 0.82 6.05 -6.01
C PHE A 243 2.15 6.23 -6.75
N ASN A 244 3.10 5.30 -6.61
CA ASN A 244 4.39 5.39 -7.29
C ASN A 244 4.80 4.02 -7.85
N ARG A 245 4.76 3.89 -9.17
CA ARG A 245 5.14 2.66 -9.86
C ARG A 245 6.60 2.28 -9.61
N GLU A 246 7.51 3.25 -9.50
CA GLU A 246 8.94 2.96 -9.33
C GLU A 246 9.20 2.15 -8.06
N PHE A 247 8.46 2.41 -6.98
CA PHE A 247 8.54 1.63 -5.74
C PHE A 247 7.99 0.20 -5.88
N ARG A 248 7.14 -0.07 -6.88
CA ARG A 248 6.68 -1.43 -7.20
C ARG A 248 7.62 -2.16 -8.15
N VAL A 249 8.47 -1.46 -8.90
CA VAL A 249 9.44 -2.11 -9.80
C VAL A 249 10.63 -2.56 -8.96
N LEU A 250 10.72 -3.85 -8.66
CA LEU A 250 11.72 -4.40 -7.74
C LEU A 250 12.10 -5.83 -8.11
N ASP A 251 13.13 -6.34 -7.46
CA ASP A 251 13.49 -7.75 -7.52
C ASP A 251 12.61 -8.57 -6.55
N VAL A 252 12.00 -9.66 -7.02
CA VAL A 252 11.17 -10.54 -6.17
C VAL A 252 11.86 -10.96 -4.86
N ALA A 253 13.18 -11.18 -4.89
CA ALA A 253 13.93 -11.56 -3.70
C ALA A 253 14.03 -10.41 -2.69
N ASP A 254 14.10 -9.16 -3.15
CA ASP A 254 14.12 -7.97 -2.31
C ASP A 254 12.81 -7.82 -1.53
N GLU A 255 11.67 -7.91 -2.22
CA GLU A 255 10.35 -7.80 -1.57
C GLU A 255 10.07 -8.94 -0.59
N LEU A 256 10.51 -10.17 -0.89
CA LEU A 256 10.39 -11.30 0.04
C LEU A 256 11.35 -11.19 1.22
N ALA A 257 12.58 -10.71 1.01
CA ALA A 257 13.54 -10.47 2.08
C ALA A 257 13.05 -9.35 3.01
N TYR A 258 12.44 -8.31 2.45
CA TYR A 258 11.80 -7.24 3.20
C TYR A 258 10.69 -7.76 4.10
N LEU A 259 9.73 -8.55 3.56
CA LEU A 259 8.69 -9.16 4.38
C LEU A 259 9.28 -10.04 5.49
N ALA A 260 10.30 -10.86 5.19
CA ALA A 260 10.94 -11.71 6.18
C ALA A 260 11.60 -10.90 7.31
N MET A 261 12.26 -9.79 6.97
CA MET A 261 12.83 -8.85 7.94
C MET A 261 11.75 -8.20 8.80
N GLU A 262 10.64 -7.73 8.21
CA GLU A 262 9.53 -7.13 8.95
C GLU A 262 8.85 -8.15 9.89
N CYS A 263 8.78 -9.42 9.49
CA CYS A 263 8.25 -10.50 10.34
C CYS A 263 9.12 -10.83 11.57
N ALA A 264 10.40 -10.46 11.55
CA ALA A 264 11.35 -10.74 12.62
C ALA A 264 11.41 -9.64 13.71
N ARG A 265 10.63 -8.56 13.54
CA ARG A 265 10.58 -7.42 14.46
C ARG A 265 9.83 -7.72 15.75
#